data_AF-A0A2H5ZEG0-F1
#
_entry.id   AF-A0A2H5ZEG0-F1
#
_cell.length_a   1.000
_cell.length_b   1.000
_cell.length_c   1.000
_cell.angle_alpha   90.00
_cell.angle_beta   90.00
_cell.angle_gamma   90.00
#
_symmetry.space_group_name_H-M   'P 1'
#
loop_
_entity.id
_entity.type
_entity.pdbx_description
1 polymer ?
#
loop_
_entity_poly.entity_id
_entity_poly.type
_entity_poly.pdbx_seq_one_letter_code
_entity_poly.pdbx_strand_id
1 'polypeptide(L)'
;MPPARFQTFRRVYLTLDNDEAGCRAAAHLGAELNSRCVVVDLPPGVHDLNDLERLPGGREAFLSFLEDPRAMKSFARTLRVASTTVRDEDPGEGDPS
;
A
#
# COMPACT_ATOMS: atom_id res chain seq x y z
N MET A 1 -7.53 -26.97 4.52
CA MET A 1 -8.20 -26.79 3.21
C MET A 1 -8.56 -25.31 3.09
N PRO A 2 -8.22 -24.63 1.99
CA PRO A 2 -8.66 -23.23 1.79
C PRO A 2 -10.19 -23.13 1.79
N PRO A 3 -10.77 -22.02 2.28
CA PRO A 3 -12.22 -21.82 2.32
C PRO A 3 -12.85 -22.08 0.94
N ALA A 4 -13.95 -22.84 0.89
CA ALA A 4 -14.58 -23.29 -0.35
C ALA A 4 -14.88 -22.14 -1.35
N ARG A 5 -15.15 -20.94 -0.82
CA ARG A 5 -15.52 -19.75 -1.60
C ARG A 5 -14.40 -19.20 -2.50
N PHE A 6 -13.13 -19.54 -2.24
CA PHE A 6 -12.01 -19.04 -3.02
C PHE A 6 -11.40 -20.09 -3.97
N GLN A 7 -11.97 -21.30 -4.01
CA GLN A 7 -11.37 -22.40 -4.76
C GLN A 7 -11.44 -22.22 -6.28
N THR A 8 -12.41 -21.47 -6.79
CA THR A 8 -12.61 -21.19 -8.22
C THR A 8 -11.66 -20.12 -8.77
N PHE A 9 -11.01 -19.34 -7.91
CA PHE A 9 -10.10 -18.29 -8.35
C PHE A 9 -8.68 -18.81 -8.52
N ARG A 10 -8.08 -18.51 -9.68
CA ARG A 10 -6.68 -18.84 -9.98
C ARG A 10 -5.70 -18.06 -9.09
N ARG A 11 -6.03 -16.81 -8.77
CA ARG A 11 -5.24 -15.90 -7.94
C ARG A 11 -6.19 -15.03 -7.13
N VAL A 12 -5.83 -14.76 -5.88
CA VAL A 12 -6.56 -13.89 -4.95
C VAL A 12 -5.60 -12.79 -4.54
N TYR A 13 -5.96 -11.54 -4.83
CA TYR A 13 -5.23 -10.38 -4.34
C TYR A 13 -5.90 -9.93 -3.05
N LEU A 14 -5.15 -9.91 -1.95
CA LEU A 14 -5.67 -9.60 -0.62
C LEU A 14 -5.09 -8.27 -0.15
N THR A 15 -5.95 -7.26 -0.01
CA THR A 15 -5.62 -5.98 0.61
C THR A 15 -6.55 -5.78 1.78
N LEU A 16 -6.00 -5.56 2.96
CA LEU A 16 -6.73 -5.21 4.19
C LEU A 16 -6.15 -3.92 4.74
N ASP A 17 -6.80 -3.40 5.79
CA ASP A 17 -6.32 -2.22 6.50
C ASP A 17 -4.87 -2.42 6.96
N ASN A 18 -4.06 -1.37 6.85
CA ASN A 18 -2.65 -1.35 7.18
C ASN A 18 -2.40 -1.12 8.69
N ASP A 19 -3.28 -1.68 9.52
CA ASP A 19 -3.14 -1.70 10.96
C ASP A 19 -2.71 -3.10 11.43
N GLU A 20 -2.53 -3.25 12.75
CA GLU A 20 -2.07 -4.51 13.31
C GLU A 20 -3.09 -5.64 13.09
N ALA A 21 -4.39 -5.34 13.15
CA ALA A 21 -5.44 -6.33 12.99
C ALA A 21 -5.53 -6.81 11.54
N GLY A 22 -5.49 -5.88 10.58
CA GLY A 22 -5.46 -6.16 9.15
C GLY A 22 -4.19 -6.92 8.74
N CYS A 23 -3.02 -6.56 9.27
CA CYS A 23 -1.78 -7.32 9.05
C CYS A 23 -1.89 -8.78 9.51
N ARG A 24 -2.43 -9.02 10.72
CA ARG A 24 -2.63 -10.39 11.25
C ARG A 24 -3.64 -11.17 10.41
N ALA A 25 -4.75 -10.52 10.04
CA ALA A 25 -5.78 -11.14 9.21
C ALA A 25 -5.25 -11.48 7.81
N ALA A 26 -4.44 -10.62 7.22
CA ALA A 26 -3.81 -10.84 5.92
C ALA A 26 -2.82 -12.01 5.96
N ALA A 27 -2.01 -12.10 7.01
CA ALA A 27 -1.10 -13.23 7.23
C ALA A 27 -1.86 -14.55 7.41
N HIS A 28 -2.94 -14.54 8.20
CA HIS A 28 -3.76 -15.72 8.44
C HIS A 28 -4.46 -16.22 7.17
N LEU A 29 -5.18 -15.33 6.47
CA LEU A 29 -5.86 -15.66 5.22
C LEU A 29 -4.88 -16.02 4.10
N GLY A 30 -3.73 -15.34 4.03
CA GLY A 30 -2.65 -15.67 3.10
C GLY A 30 -2.15 -17.10 3.28
N ALA A 31 -1.95 -17.53 4.53
CA ALA A 31 -1.56 -18.91 4.84
C ALA A 31 -2.64 -19.93 4.43
N GLU A 32 -3.92 -19.63 4.62
CA GLU A 32 -5.01 -20.51 4.19
C GLU A 32 -5.11 -20.64 2.66
N LEU A 33 -4.94 -19.53 1.94
CA LEU A 33 -5.06 -19.44 0.49
C LEU A 33 -3.80 -19.91 -0.26
N ASN A 34 -2.68 -20.08 0.47
CA ASN A 34 -1.40 -20.59 -0.01
C ASN A 34 -0.85 -19.78 -1.21
N SER A 35 -0.17 -20.44 -2.15
CA SER A 35 0.50 -19.84 -3.32
C SER A 35 -0.43 -19.09 -4.28
N ARG A 36 -1.74 -19.16 -4.09
CA ARG A 36 -2.72 -18.39 -4.88
C ARG A 36 -2.95 -16.99 -4.33
N CYS A 37 -2.58 -16.74 -3.07
CA CYS A 37 -2.73 -15.44 -2.45
C CYS A 37 -1.55 -14.53 -2.78
N VAL A 38 -1.85 -13.30 -3.16
CA VAL A 38 -0.89 -12.20 -3.23
C VAL A 38 -1.37 -11.14 -2.26
N VAL A 39 -0.68 -11.01 -1.14
CA VAL A 39 -0.94 -9.93 -0.19
C VAL A 39 -0.42 -8.63 -0.77
N VAL A 40 -1.25 -7.59 -0.73
CA VAL A 40 -0.93 -6.25 -1.21
C VAL A 40 -0.62 -5.38 -0.01
N ASP A 41 0.66 -5.12 0.21
CA ASP A 41 1.09 -4.22 1.28
C ASP A 41 0.82 -2.76 0.86
N LEU A 42 0.06 -2.03 1.68
CA LEU A 42 -0.16 -0.60 1.47
C LEU A 42 1.09 0.22 1.87
N PRO A 43 1.34 1.36 1.21
CA PRO A 43 2.45 2.22 1.57
C PRO A 43 2.40 2.66 3.05
N PRO A 44 3.56 2.88 3.70
CA PRO A 44 3.58 3.41 5.06
C PRO A 44 2.81 4.74 5.16
N GLY A 45 1.96 4.86 6.18
CA GLY A 45 1.12 6.05 6.39
C GLY A 45 -0.21 6.04 5.62
N VAL A 46 -0.49 4.99 4.83
CA VAL A 46 -1.79 4.74 4.21
C VAL A 46 -2.52 3.68 5.02
N HIS A 47 -3.70 3.99 5.57
CA HIS A 47 -4.44 3.06 6.43
C HIS A 47 -5.30 2.07 5.64
N ASP A 48 -5.96 2.51 4.57
CA ASP A 48 -6.84 1.67 3.77
C ASP A 48 -6.80 2.06 2.28
N LEU A 49 -7.64 1.42 1.47
CA LEU A 49 -7.76 1.74 0.04
C LEU A 49 -8.39 3.11 -0.22
N ASN A 50 -9.21 3.64 0.70
CA ASN A 50 -9.81 4.97 0.56
C ASN A 50 -8.75 6.06 0.75
N ASP A 51 -7.86 5.88 1.72
CA ASP A 51 -6.69 6.72 1.93
C ASP A 51 -5.75 6.66 0.73
N LEU A 52 -5.55 5.46 0.17
CA LEU A 52 -4.74 5.29 -1.04
C LEU A 52 -5.32 6.08 -2.22
N GLU A 53 -6.63 6.01 -2.45
CA GLU A 53 -7.32 6.72 -3.54
C GLU A 53 -7.17 8.25 -3.41
N ARG A 54 -7.09 8.78 -2.18
CA ARG A 54 -6.89 10.22 -1.94
C ARG A 54 -5.50 10.72 -2.29
N LEU A 55 -4.51 9.83 -2.45
CA LEU A 55 -3.16 10.20 -2.84
C LEU A 55 -3.06 10.41 -4.36
N PRO A 56 -2.30 11.44 -4.82
CA PRO A 56 -2.01 11.60 -6.24
C PRO A 56 -1.39 10.32 -6.83
N GLY A 57 -2.07 9.70 -7.80
CA GLY A 57 -1.63 8.47 -8.46
C GLY A 57 -1.82 7.17 -7.66
N GLY A 58 -2.49 7.21 -6.51
CA GLY A 58 -2.67 6.03 -5.66
C GLY A 58 -3.53 4.93 -6.29
N ARG A 59 -4.60 5.33 -7.01
CA ARG A 59 -5.44 4.41 -7.78
C ARG A 59 -4.65 3.72 -8.89
N GLU A 60 -3.87 4.48 -9.65
CA GLU A 60 -3.04 3.98 -10.76
C GLU A 60 -1.95 3.03 -10.23
N ALA A 61 -1.37 3.35 -9.07
CA ALA A 61 -0.40 2.48 -8.41
C ALA A 61 -1.02 1.15 -7.97
N PHE A 62 -2.25 1.15 -7.45
CA PHE A 62 -2.97 -0.07 -7.09
C PHE A 62 -3.30 -0.93 -8.30
N LEU A 63 -3.82 -0.34 -9.38
CA LEU A 63 -4.10 -1.07 -10.61
C LEU A 63 -2.83 -1.65 -11.24
N SER A 64 -1.75 -0.87 -11.27
CA SER A 64 -0.44 -1.32 -11.76
C SER A 64 0.11 -2.47 -10.91
N PHE A 65 -0.19 -2.51 -9.61
CA PHE A 65 0.20 -3.60 -8.74
C PHE A 65 -0.45 -4.94 -9.12
N LEU A 66 -1.70 -4.92 -9.60
CA LEU A 66 -2.40 -6.13 -10.03
C LEU A 66 -1.67 -6.81 -11.20
N GLU A 67 -0.97 -6.03 -12.02
CA GLU A 67 -0.14 -6.48 -13.14
C GLU A 67 1.30 -6.80 -12.70
N ASP A 68 1.95 -5.90 -11.97
CA ASP A 68 3.30 -6.05 -11.43
C ASP A 68 3.35 -5.71 -9.92
N PRO A 69 3.56 -6.71 -9.04
CA PRO A 69 3.67 -6.50 -7.60
C PRO A 69 4.72 -5.47 -7.14
N ARG A 70 5.66 -5.09 -8.02
CA ARG A 70 6.69 -4.07 -7.75
C ARG A 70 6.15 -2.63 -7.88
N ALA A 71 5.00 -2.42 -8.49
CA ALA A 71 4.43 -1.09 -8.70
C ALA A 71 4.14 -0.37 -7.37
N MET A 72 3.54 -1.08 -6.40
CA MET A 72 3.21 -0.49 -5.09
C MET A 72 4.47 -0.07 -4.30
N LYS A 73 5.53 -0.89 -4.35
CA LYS A 73 6.83 -0.54 -3.76
C LYS A 73 7.46 0.69 -4.41
N SER A 74 7.29 0.84 -5.72
CA SER A 74 7.78 2.01 -6.45
C SER A 74 7.02 3.27 -6.06
N PHE A 75 5.69 3.18 -5.96
CA PHE A 75 4.83 4.27 -5.50
C PHE A 75 5.16 4.71 -4.07
N ALA A 76 5.33 3.77 -3.14
CA ALA A 76 5.72 4.06 -1.75
C ALA A 76 7.05 4.83 -1.66
N ARG A 77 8.03 4.53 -2.52
CA ARG A 77 9.28 5.31 -2.60
C ARG A 77 9.04 6.73 -3.08
N THR A 78 8.17 6.93 -4.08
CA THR A 78 7.83 8.25 -4.59
C THR A 78 7.18 9.12 -3.51
N LEU A 79 6.25 8.57 -2.73
CA LEU A 79 5.62 9.29 -1.60
C LEU A 79 6.65 9.76 -0.57
N ARG A 80 7.65 8.94 -0.26
CA ARG A 80 8.73 9.29 0.68
C ARG A 80 9.63 10.41 0.16
N VAL A 81 9.92 10.42 -1.14
CA VAL A 81 10.73 11.49 -1.75
C VAL A 81 9.97 12.81 -1.71
N ALA A 82 8.68 12.81 -2.10
CA ALA A 82 7.84 14.00 -2.10
C ALA A 82 7.67 14.62 -0.70
N SER A 83 7.61 13.80 0.36
CA SER A 83 7.53 14.31 1.74
C SER A 83 8.86 14.85 2.28
N THR A 84 9.99 14.45 1.70
CA THR A 84 11.31 14.96 2.07
C THR A 84 11.57 16.32 1.41
N THR A 85 11.18 16.48 0.15
CA THR A 85 11.42 17.72 -0.61
C THR A 85 10.63 18.94 -0.12
N VAL A 86 9.55 18.74 0.65
CA VAL A 86 8.72 19.84 1.18
C VAL A 86 9.30 20.43 2.48
N ARG A 87 10.34 19.83 3.08
CA ARG A 87 10.93 20.29 4.35
C ARG A 87 12.16 21.19 4.24
N ASP A 88 12.67 21.46 3.04
CA ASP A 88 13.92 22.20 2.83
C ASP A 88 13.74 23.66 2.35
N GLU A 89 12.53 24.20 2.32
CA GLU A 89 12.30 25.64 2.07
C GLU A 89 11.88 26.36 3.36
N ASP A 90 12.85 26.57 4.25
CA ASP A 90 12.81 27.60 5.29
C ASP A 90 13.53 28.84 4.74
N PRO A 91 12.83 29.87 4.23
CA PRO A 91 13.47 31.11 3.89
C PRO A 91 13.76 31.81 5.21
N GLY A 92 15.04 31.81 5.61
CA GLY A 92 15.51 32.61 6.72
C GLY A 92 15.04 34.05 6.56
N GLU A 93 14.12 34.47 7.41
CA GLU A 93 13.78 35.88 7.56
C GLU A 93 14.71 36.43 8.63
N GLY A 94 15.70 37.18 8.13
CA GLY A 94 16.73 37.81 8.92
C GLY A 94 16.14 38.78 9.93
N ASP A 95 16.85 38.86 11.06
CA ASP A 95 16.89 40.05 11.89
C ASP A 95 17.26 41.27 11.03
N PRO A 96 16.50 42.38 11.14
CA PRO A 96 17.23 43.61 11.39
C PRO A 96 16.57 44.50 12.46
N SER A 97 17.38 44.75 13.49
CA SER A 97 17.56 45.99 14.27
C SER A 97 16.65 46.23 15.48
#